data_AF-A0A2N2J3I0-F1
#
_entry.id   AF-A0A2N2J3I0-F1
#
_cell.length_a   1.000
_cell.length_b   1.000
_cell.length_c   1.000
_cell.angle_alpha   90.00
_cell.angle_beta   90.00
_cell.angle_gamma   90.00
#
_symmetry.space_group_name_H-M   'P 1'
#
loop_
_entity.id
_entity.type
_entity.pdbx_description
1 polymer ?
#
loop_
_entity_poly.entity_id
_entity_poly.type
_entity_poly.pdbx_seq_one_letter_code
_entity_poly.pdbx_strand_id
1 'polypeptide(L)'
;MKKSYIIFIVAVFILSGAGIYIYLGFPTVRVPLTAELIMLGDLNEDNRWNKQDEEILIKFVRSPHDYSDRIAFKIDVNHNGLIDNEDILILQQLYKVENPYQAADSFNKGSEAYPRARELFKYHPRNEYLQRPVFTLPNIIPNDSPLSFLSGIINDSYSPYQLELVREIYDEAVRFSIAYEKRKDFLEPVEIEYLKGKTKLCKTLLEKGQFFNLLLEVISLTEDAETLFYNQQTPFIQKILYFRDHLRSLLKSETFREFKGGKENADKIFKQIDQYISSDLSMDLRLENLSPPRDLLKLENYADRIKWQYYKSTNKKNDFERLVLYAQYDRRYLRAVSKTTRKLTDVTVENHNLPMILLFRKALQIKNNDKLAAVGLLDEAIRIPFGWVHSIPKNLLPSSIALENFLLPGNKEDSSDKSRHWNVFGGISLYKSPEESLKIALAREVQDAKLENYSPESMREFVRDSIANINGIYYVVSMRDQKY
;
A
#
# COMPACT_ATOMS: atom_id res chain seq x y z
N MET A 1 16.59 26.79 -66.65
CA MET A 1 15.76 26.87 -65.43
C MET A 1 15.31 25.52 -64.87
N LYS A 2 14.77 24.57 -65.65
CA LYS A 2 14.27 23.29 -65.12
C LYS A 2 15.32 22.40 -64.42
N LYS A 3 16.56 22.36 -64.93
CA LYS A 3 17.64 21.50 -64.37
C LYS A 3 18.12 21.97 -62.99
N SER A 4 18.28 23.28 -62.81
CA SER A 4 18.67 23.88 -61.52
C SER A 4 17.60 23.71 -60.44
N TYR A 5 16.32 23.72 -60.82
CA TYR A 5 15.21 23.48 -59.91
C TYR A 5 15.15 22.03 -59.43
N ILE A 6 15.42 21.06 -60.31
CA ILE A 6 15.51 19.64 -59.94
C ILE A 6 16.68 19.38 -58.99
N ILE A 7 17.85 19.97 -59.26
CA ILE A 7 19.02 19.84 -58.37
C ILE A 7 18.72 20.43 -56.99
N PHE A 8 18.03 21.57 -56.93
CA PHE A 8 17.62 22.18 -55.67
C PHE A 8 16.66 21.29 -54.88
N ILE A 9 15.64 20.72 -55.54
CA ILE A 9 14.69 19.80 -54.89
C ILE A 9 15.41 18.55 -54.36
N VAL A 10 16.30 17.95 -55.15
CA VAL A 10 17.06 16.77 -54.73
C VAL A 10 17.97 17.10 -53.53
N ALA A 11 18.65 18.26 -53.55
CA ALA A 11 19.47 18.70 -52.43
C ALA A 11 18.64 18.92 -51.16
N VAL A 12 17.44 19.51 -51.28
CA VAL A 12 16.52 19.68 -50.15
C VAL A 12 16.10 18.32 -49.61
N PHE A 13 15.73 17.34 -50.46
CA PHE A 13 15.36 16.00 -49.99
C PHE A 13 16.51 15.26 -49.31
N ILE A 14 17.74 15.37 -49.83
CA ILE A 14 18.93 14.77 -49.21
C ILE A 14 19.22 15.41 -47.84
N LEU A 15 19.18 16.74 -47.75
CA LEU A 15 19.40 17.45 -46.49
C LEU A 15 18.30 17.17 -45.46
N SER A 16 17.05 17.07 -45.91
CA SER A 16 15.90 16.70 -45.07
C SER A 16 16.04 15.27 -44.57
N GLY A 17 16.41 14.35 -45.45
CA GLY A 17 16.65 12.94 -45.11
C GLY A 17 17.80 12.76 -44.13
N ALA A 18 18.91 13.49 -44.32
CA ALA A 18 20.02 13.52 -43.38
C ALA A 18 19.63 14.13 -42.03
N GLY A 19 18.84 15.21 -42.02
CA GLY A 19 18.33 15.83 -40.80
C GLY A 19 17.41 14.90 -40.00
N ILE A 20 16.52 14.18 -40.68
CA ILE A 20 15.64 13.17 -40.07
C ILE A 20 16.47 11.98 -39.56
N TYR A 21 17.44 11.50 -40.32
CA TYR A 21 18.33 10.41 -39.90
C TYR A 21 19.16 10.80 -38.67
N ILE A 22 19.66 12.04 -38.61
CA ILE A 22 20.37 12.57 -37.44
C ILE A 22 19.41 12.70 -36.24
N TYR A 23 18.22 13.27 -36.44
CA TYR A 23 17.24 13.45 -35.37
C TYR A 23 16.72 12.13 -34.79
N LEU A 24 16.46 11.14 -35.64
CA LEU A 24 16.00 9.80 -35.23
C LEU A 24 17.17 8.88 -34.82
N GLY A 25 18.38 9.14 -35.32
CA GLY A 25 19.57 8.33 -35.10
C GLY A 25 20.39 8.74 -33.88
N PHE A 26 20.19 9.94 -33.34
CA PHE A 26 20.73 10.30 -32.02
C PHE A 26 19.92 9.57 -30.95
N PRO A 27 20.48 8.58 -30.23
CA PRO A 27 19.77 7.93 -29.15
C PRO A 27 19.46 8.98 -28.08
N THR A 28 18.17 9.26 -27.88
CA THR A 28 17.68 10.09 -26.76
C THR A 28 17.69 9.32 -25.45
N VAL A 29 18.71 8.48 -25.22
CA VAL A 29 18.99 7.96 -23.87
C VAL A 29 19.69 9.08 -23.12
N ARG A 30 18.91 10.11 -22.77
CA ARG A 30 19.37 11.14 -21.84
C ARG A 30 19.35 10.50 -20.46
N VAL A 31 20.50 9.97 -20.03
CA VAL A 31 20.72 9.71 -18.61
C VAL A 31 20.50 11.05 -17.89
N PRO A 32 19.47 11.18 -17.03
CA PRO A 32 19.23 12.44 -16.37
C PRO A 32 20.43 12.78 -15.47
N LEU A 33 20.74 14.07 -15.32
CA LEU A 33 21.86 14.53 -14.49
C LEU A 33 21.76 14.08 -13.02
N THR A 34 20.55 13.71 -12.59
CA THR A 34 20.24 13.19 -11.25
C THR A 34 20.34 11.67 -11.15
N ALA A 35 20.71 10.96 -12.22
CA ALA A 35 20.87 9.51 -12.18
C ALA A 35 22.12 9.12 -11.39
N GLU A 36 21.96 8.09 -10.58
CA GLU A 36 23.07 7.38 -9.97
C GLU A 36 23.42 6.15 -10.81
N LEU A 37 24.71 5.80 -10.84
CA LEU A 37 25.17 4.54 -11.38
C LEU A 37 25.08 3.49 -10.26
N ILE A 38 24.26 2.47 -10.46
CA ILE A 38 24.09 1.34 -9.56
C ILE A 38 24.89 0.17 -10.12
N MET A 39 25.81 -0.37 -9.32
CA MET A 39 26.47 -1.65 -9.57
C MET A 39 25.55 -2.76 -9.07
N LEU A 40 25.06 -3.60 -9.98
CA LEU A 40 24.20 -4.74 -9.65
C LEU A 40 25.07 -5.86 -9.05
N GLY A 41 24.53 -6.63 -8.12
CA GLY A 41 25.29 -7.63 -7.37
C GLY A 41 26.26 -7.07 -6.32
N ASP A 42 26.52 -5.76 -6.26
CA ASP A 42 27.26 -5.14 -5.15
C ASP A 42 26.30 -4.87 -3.98
N LEU A 43 26.09 -5.87 -3.14
CA LEU A 43 25.06 -5.88 -2.11
C LEU A 43 25.50 -5.17 -0.82
N ASN A 44 26.81 -5.04 -0.58
CA ASN A 44 27.37 -4.31 0.57
C ASN A 44 27.74 -2.84 0.27
N GLU A 45 27.64 -2.41 -1.00
CA GLU A 45 27.96 -1.07 -1.49
C GLU A 45 29.46 -0.69 -1.42
N ASP A 46 30.36 -1.69 -1.50
CA ASP A 46 31.81 -1.49 -1.49
C ASP A 46 32.42 -1.28 -2.90
N ASN A 47 31.58 -1.29 -3.95
CA ASN A 47 31.94 -1.23 -5.37
C ASN A 47 32.80 -2.41 -5.84
N ARG A 48 32.61 -3.59 -5.26
CA ARG A 48 33.26 -4.83 -5.66
C ARG A 48 32.21 -5.94 -5.73
N TRP A 49 32.57 -7.03 -6.40
CA TRP A 49 31.83 -8.28 -6.33
C TRP A 49 32.71 -9.27 -5.61
N ASN A 50 32.31 -9.67 -4.41
CA ASN A 50 33.13 -10.57 -3.61
C ASN A 50 32.27 -11.47 -2.71
N LYS A 51 32.96 -12.27 -1.89
CA LYS A 51 32.31 -13.21 -0.98
C LYS A 51 31.37 -12.55 0.05
N GLN A 52 31.59 -11.29 0.43
CA GLN A 52 30.69 -10.58 1.35
C GLN A 52 29.32 -10.34 0.71
N ASP A 53 29.27 -10.06 -0.59
CA ASP A 53 28.01 -9.97 -1.34
C ASP A 53 27.31 -11.33 -1.39
N GLU A 54 28.06 -12.42 -1.58
CA GLU A 54 27.52 -13.78 -1.52
C GLU A 54 26.86 -14.09 -0.17
N GLU A 55 27.49 -13.69 0.94
CA GLU A 55 26.91 -13.85 2.27
C GLU A 55 25.60 -13.06 2.45
N ILE A 56 25.52 -11.84 1.89
CA ILE A 56 24.29 -11.06 1.88
C ILE A 56 23.23 -11.73 1.01
N LEU A 57 23.60 -12.25 -0.18
CA LEU A 57 22.69 -12.96 -1.09
C LEU A 57 22.09 -14.20 -0.41
N ILE A 58 22.90 -15.00 0.28
CA ILE A 58 22.44 -16.20 1.01
C ILE A 58 21.42 -15.82 2.10
N LYS A 59 21.67 -14.74 2.85
CA LYS A 59 20.73 -14.25 3.86
C LYS A 59 19.47 -13.66 3.23
N PHE A 60 19.61 -12.95 2.10
CA PHE A 60 18.50 -12.41 1.33
C PHE A 60 17.56 -13.53 0.87
N VAL A 61 18.08 -14.61 0.29
CA VAL A 61 17.24 -15.73 -0.19
C VAL A 61 16.40 -16.35 0.95
N ARG A 62 16.91 -16.37 2.17
CA ARG A 62 16.18 -16.91 3.34
C ARG A 62 15.11 -15.98 3.88
N SER A 63 15.28 -14.67 3.73
CA SER A 63 14.38 -13.67 4.28
C SER A 63 14.35 -12.43 3.37
N PRO A 64 13.84 -12.54 2.12
CA PRO A 64 14.00 -11.50 1.10
C PRO A 64 13.40 -10.17 1.53
N HIS A 65 12.28 -10.22 2.26
CA HIS A 65 11.53 -9.03 2.70
C HIS A 65 12.12 -8.31 3.91
N ASP A 66 13.16 -8.86 4.54
CA ASP A 66 13.92 -8.15 5.58
C ASP A 66 14.93 -7.14 4.99
N TYR A 67 15.14 -7.18 3.66
CA TYR A 67 16.07 -6.32 2.93
C TYR A 67 15.37 -5.23 2.14
N SER A 68 16.05 -4.10 2.01
CA SER A 68 15.53 -2.93 1.28
C SER A 68 15.26 -3.21 -0.20
N ASP A 69 14.34 -2.45 -0.80
CA ASP A 69 14.04 -2.51 -2.23
C ASP A 69 15.27 -2.28 -3.12
N ARG A 70 16.26 -1.51 -2.63
CA ARG A 70 17.54 -1.29 -3.32
C ARG A 70 18.37 -2.57 -3.41
N ILE A 71 18.40 -3.38 -2.35
CA ILE A 71 19.13 -4.66 -2.36
C ILE A 71 18.42 -5.65 -3.28
N ALA A 72 17.09 -5.75 -3.20
CA ALA A 72 16.31 -6.59 -4.11
C ALA A 72 16.52 -6.19 -5.59
N PHE A 73 16.54 -4.88 -5.88
CA PHE A 73 16.81 -4.36 -7.22
C PHE A 73 18.22 -4.68 -7.73
N LYS A 74 19.23 -4.70 -6.85
CA LYS A 74 20.60 -5.09 -7.22
C LYS A 74 20.74 -6.58 -7.51
N ILE A 75 19.79 -7.40 -7.06
CA ILE A 75 19.81 -8.86 -7.28
C ILE A 75 19.21 -9.23 -8.64
N ASP A 76 18.21 -8.49 -9.13
CA ASP A 76 17.63 -8.62 -10.49
C ASP A 76 18.65 -8.16 -11.55
N VAL A 77 19.60 -9.04 -11.87
CA VAL A 77 20.74 -8.78 -12.76
C VAL A 77 20.39 -8.98 -14.23
N ASN A 78 19.34 -9.75 -14.53
CA ASN A 78 18.81 -9.92 -15.88
C ASN A 78 17.76 -8.85 -16.25
N HIS A 79 17.36 -8.00 -15.29
CA HIS A 79 16.42 -6.89 -15.44
C HIS A 79 15.00 -7.28 -15.87
N ASN A 80 14.61 -8.52 -15.57
CA ASN A 80 13.29 -9.02 -15.97
C ASN A 80 12.19 -8.64 -14.94
N GLY A 81 12.56 -8.00 -13.83
CA GLY A 81 11.63 -7.59 -12.77
C GLY A 81 11.29 -8.72 -11.79
N LEU A 82 11.99 -9.84 -11.86
CA LEU A 82 11.89 -11.00 -10.98
C LEU A 82 13.21 -11.21 -10.24
N ILE A 83 13.15 -11.96 -9.14
CA ILE A 83 14.32 -12.56 -8.51
C ILE A 83 14.08 -14.07 -8.55
N ASP A 84 14.75 -14.72 -9.50
CA ASP A 84 14.58 -16.14 -9.77
C ASP A 84 15.92 -16.90 -9.81
N ASN A 85 15.90 -18.17 -10.21
CA ASN A 85 17.10 -19.01 -10.23
C ASN A 85 18.17 -18.49 -11.21
N GLU A 86 17.80 -17.77 -12.26
CA GLU A 86 18.74 -17.21 -13.21
C GLU A 86 19.62 -16.16 -12.54
N ASP A 87 19.02 -15.21 -11.81
CA ASP A 87 19.73 -14.17 -11.07
C ASP A 87 20.71 -14.77 -10.05
N ILE A 88 20.24 -15.75 -9.27
CA ILE A 88 21.08 -16.40 -8.25
C ILE A 88 22.29 -17.08 -8.88
N LEU A 89 22.12 -17.78 -10.01
CA LEU A 89 23.23 -18.45 -10.70
C LEU A 89 24.22 -17.44 -11.29
N ILE A 90 23.73 -16.35 -11.88
CA ILE A 90 24.58 -15.29 -12.44
C ILE A 90 25.44 -14.66 -11.33
N LEU A 91 24.82 -14.33 -10.19
CA LEU A 91 25.48 -13.71 -9.05
C LEU A 91 26.47 -14.66 -8.36
N GLN A 92 26.10 -15.92 -8.13
CA GLN A 92 27.01 -16.92 -7.57
C GLN A 92 28.26 -17.10 -8.43
N GLN A 93 28.08 -17.13 -9.75
CA GLN A 93 29.23 -17.18 -10.65
C GLN A 93 30.08 -15.91 -10.56
N LEU A 94 29.44 -14.73 -10.49
CA LEU A 94 30.13 -13.44 -10.37
C LEU A 94 31.00 -13.37 -9.12
N TYR A 95 30.45 -13.73 -7.95
CA TYR A 95 31.15 -13.67 -6.67
C TYR A 95 32.28 -14.69 -6.57
N LYS A 96 32.16 -15.82 -7.27
CA LYS A 96 33.19 -16.86 -7.28
C LYS A 96 34.48 -16.42 -7.96
N VAL A 97 34.39 -15.64 -9.05
CA VAL A 97 35.55 -15.20 -9.84
C VAL A 97 35.92 -13.74 -9.62
N GLU A 98 35.04 -12.95 -8.96
CA GLU A 98 35.21 -11.52 -8.66
C GLU A 98 35.49 -10.64 -9.90
N ASN A 99 35.22 -11.17 -11.10
CA ASN A 99 35.48 -10.52 -12.37
C ASN A 99 34.40 -10.89 -13.41
N PRO A 100 33.66 -9.91 -13.96
CA PRO A 100 32.52 -10.19 -14.81
C PRO A 100 32.90 -10.76 -16.19
N TYR A 101 34.11 -10.48 -16.68
CA TYR A 101 34.60 -11.06 -17.95
C TYR A 101 34.91 -12.54 -17.77
N GLN A 102 35.63 -12.88 -16.70
CA GLN A 102 35.92 -14.27 -16.37
C GLN A 102 34.65 -15.05 -16.02
N ALA A 103 33.68 -14.39 -15.38
CA ALA A 103 32.39 -14.98 -15.05
C ALA A 103 31.65 -15.37 -16.33
N ALA A 104 31.61 -14.47 -17.32
CA ALA A 104 31.02 -14.74 -18.63
C ALA A 104 31.73 -15.89 -19.36
N ASP A 105 33.06 -15.92 -19.37
CA ASP A 105 33.85 -16.96 -20.06
C ASP A 105 33.65 -18.37 -19.45
N SER A 106 33.35 -18.43 -18.15
CA SER A 106 33.22 -19.67 -17.40
C SER A 106 31.76 -20.09 -17.15
N PHE A 107 30.78 -19.27 -17.56
CA PHE A 107 29.36 -19.56 -17.38
C PHE A 107 28.87 -20.54 -18.45
N ASN A 108 28.76 -21.81 -18.06
CA ASN A 108 28.28 -22.88 -18.94
C ASN A 108 26.83 -23.25 -18.59
N LYS A 109 25.85 -22.56 -19.18
CA LYS A 109 24.41 -22.86 -19.03
C LYS A 109 23.69 -23.01 -20.38
N GLY A 110 24.31 -23.72 -21.33
CA GLY A 110 23.69 -24.01 -22.62
C GLY A 110 23.48 -22.76 -23.49
N SER A 111 22.23 -22.47 -23.90
CA SER A 111 21.86 -21.36 -24.78
C SER A 111 21.60 -20.02 -24.09
N GLU A 112 21.69 -19.95 -22.76
CA GLU A 112 21.49 -18.71 -21.99
C GLU A 112 22.81 -17.92 -21.89
N ALA A 113 22.76 -16.64 -22.27
CA ALA A 113 23.92 -15.77 -22.28
C ALA A 113 24.12 -15.11 -20.92
N TYR A 114 25.37 -15.13 -20.42
CA TYR A 114 25.74 -14.35 -19.23
C TYR A 114 25.70 -12.84 -19.54
N PRO A 115 25.24 -11.96 -18.62
CA PRO A 115 25.22 -10.53 -18.84
C PRO A 115 26.61 -9.98 -19.16
N ARG A 116 26.72 -9.06 -20.13
CA ARG A 116 28.00 -8.39 -20.40
C ARG A 116 28.38 -7.54 -19.19
N ALA A 117 29.68 -7.32 -18.95
CA ALA A 117 30.15 -6.54 -17.81
C ALA A 117 29.46 -5.17 -17.64
N ARG A 118 29.14 -4.48 -18.74
CA ARG A 118 28.41 -3.19 -18.73
C ARG A 118 26.93 -3.30 -18.32
N GLU A 119 26.31 -4.47 -18.50
CA GLU A 119 24.90 -4.76 -18.18
C GLU A 119 24.70 -5.05 -16.69
N LEU A 120 25.81 -5.27 -15.96
CA LEU A 120 25.86 -5.29 -14.49
C LEU A 120 25.90 -3.87 -13.87
N PHE A 121 25.75 -2.82 -14.68
CA PHE A 121 25.64 -1.45 -14.22
C PHE A 121 24.36 -0.82 -14.78
N LYS A 122 23.65 -0.07 -13.93
CA LYS A 122 22.39 0.57 -14.30
C LYS A 122 22.36 2.02 -13.84
N TYR A 123 22.00 2.93 -14.76
CA TYR A 123 21.68 4.29 -14.38
C TYR A 123 20.23 4.34 -13.87
N HIS A 124 20.05 4.73 -12.61
CA HIS A 124 18.73 4.91 -12.02
C HIS A 124 18.52 6.37 -11.61
N PRO A 125 17.49 7.06 -12.13
CA PRO A 125 17.17 8.42 -11.71
C PRO A 125 16.79 8.49 -10.24
N ARG A 126 17.44 9.37 -9.45
CA ARG A 126 17.13 9.53 -8.01
C ARG A 126 15.69 9.95 -7.71
N ASN A 127 14.99 10.48 -8.71
CA ASN A 127 13.61 10.96 -8.63
C ASN A 127 12.59 9.97 -9.22
N GLU A 128 13.00 8.74 -9.55
CA GLU A 128 12.10 7.69 -10.02
C GLU A 128 11.79 6.67 -8.92
N TYR A 129 10.56 6.15 -8.94
CA TYR A 129 10.15 5.10 -8.01
C TYR A 129 10.93 3.81 -8.31
N LEU A 130 11.57 3.27 -7.28
CA LEU A 130 12.23 1.98 -7.37
C LEU A 130 11.22 0.87 -7.06
N GLN A 131 10.63 0.28 -8.10
CA GLN A 131 9.75 -0.87 -7.94
C GLN A 131 10.58 -2.10 -7.54
N ARG A 132 10.23 -2.70 -6.41
CA ARG A 132 10.82 -3.96 -5.95
C ARG A 132 10.54 -5.08 -6.99
N PRO A 133 11.55 -5.83 -7.43
CA PRO A 133 11.38 -7.05 -8.23
C PRO A 133 10.60 -8.13 -7.46
N VAL A 134 9.87 -8.98 -8.19
CA VAL A 134 9.03 -10.05 -7.59
C VAL A 134 9.89 -11.27 -7.26
N PHE A 135 9.88 -11.71 -6.02
CA PHE A 135 10.62 -12.91 -5.63
C PHE A 135 9.86 -14.18 -6.02
N THR A 136 10.51 -15.11 -6.73
CA THR A 136 9.86 -16.33 -7.26
C THR A 136 10.63 -17.63 -7.00
N LEU A 137 11.71 -17.58 -6.20
CA LEU A 137 12.47 -18.79 -5.87
C LEU A 137 11.59 -19.81 -5.11
N PRO A 138 11.60 -21.09 -5.50
CA PRO A 138 10.73 -22.11 -4.93
C PRO A 138 11.12 -22.51 -3.50
N ASN A 139 10.20 -23.20 -2.80
CA ASN A 139 10.42 -23.87 -1.51
C ASN A 139 10.83 -22.96 -0.32
N ILE A 140 10.52 -21.66 -0.37
CA ILE A 140 10.75 -20.75 0.76
C ILE A 140 9.61 -20.76 1.78
N ILE A 141 8.36 -20.97 1.32
CA ILE A 141 7.18 -21.01 2.20
C ILE A 141 7.23 -22.27 3.09
N PRO A 142 7.32 -22.14 4.43
CA PRO A 142 7.32 -23.29 5.33
C PRO A 142 6.02 -24.10 5.26
N ASN A 143 6.11 -25.42 5.45
CA ASN A 143 4.94 -26.31 5.42
C ASN A 143 3.92 -26.00 6.53
N ASP A 144 4.37 -25.49 7.67
CA ASP A 144 3.56 -25.06 8.80
C ASP A 144 2.99 -23.63 8.65
N SER A 145 3.35 -22.91 7.56
CA SER A 145 2.72 -21.62 7.24
C SER A 145 1.23 -21.81 6.93
N PRO A 146 0.35 -20.92 7.43
CA PRO A 146 -1.06 -20.88 7.03
C PRO A 146 -1.29 -20.80 5.51
N LEU A 147 -0.31 -20.23 4.78
CA LEU A 147 -0.33 -20.08 3.33
C LEU A 147 0.47 -21.16 2.60
N SER A 148 0.83 -22.29 3.24
CA SER A 148 1.62 -23.36 2.63
C SER A 148 0.99 -23.97 1.38
N PHE A 149 -0.33 -23.87 1.21
CA PHE A 149 -1.05 -24.27 -0.01
C PHE A 149 -0.70 -23.43 -1.25
N LEU A 150 0.03 -22.31 -1.10
CA LEU A 150 0.53 -21.48 -2.19
C LEU A 150 1.96 -21.85 -2.63
N SER A 151 2.64 -22.81 -1.97
CA SER A 151 4.05 -23.15 -2.23
C SER A 151 4.34 -23.61 -3.67
N GLY A 152 3.34 -24.21 -4.33
CA GLY A 152 3.41 -24.68 -5.73
C GLY A 152 2.43 -23.96 -6.65
N ILE A 153 2.03 -22.72 -6.34
CA ILE A 153 1.02 -22.01 -7.15
C ILE A 153 1.53 -21.64 -8.55
N ILE A 154 2.83 -21.41 -8.73
CA ILE A 154 3.40 -20.98 -10.02
C ILE A 154 3.32 -22.15 -11.01
N ASN A 155 2.63 -21.93 -12.15
CA ASN A 155 2.43 -22.92 -13.19
C ASN A 155 2.57 -22.27 -14.59
N ASP A 156 3.42 -22.85 -15.44
CA ASP A 156 3.73 -22.33 -16.77
C ASP A 156 2.55 -22.44 -17.76
N SER A 157 1.50 -23.19 -17.42
CA SER A 157 0.27 -23.27 -18.23
C SER A 157 -0.63 -22.04 -18.13
N TYR A 158 -0.36 -21.12 -17.19
CA TYR A 158 -1.15 -19.91 -17.02
C TYR A 158 -0.92 -18.90 -18.15
N SER A 159 -1.95 -18.11 -18.46
CA SER A 159 -1.79 -16.96 -19.36
C SER A 159 -0.79 -15.95 -18.77
N PRO A 160 -0.14 -15.10 -19.60
CA PRO A 160 0.85 -14.13 -19.12
C PRO A 160 0.35 -13.26 -17.96
N TYR A 161 -0.90 -12.79 -18.01
CA TYR A 161 -1.51 -12.00 -16.94
C TYR A 161 -1.73 -12.79 -15.65
N GLN A 162 -2.20 -14.04 -15.77
CA GLN A 162 -2.37 -14.91 -14.59
C GLN A 162 -1.02 -15.24 -13.96
N LEU A 163 0.01 -15.50 -14.76
CA LEU A 163 1.35 -15.81 -14.27
C LEU A 163 1.95 -14.63 -13.49
N GLU A 164 1.75 -13.39 -13.95
CA GLU A 164 2.14 -12.18 -13.22
C GLU A 164 1.47 -12.10 -11.84
N LEU A 165 0.13 -12.28 -11.81
CA LEU A 165 -0.61 -12.28 -10.54
C LEU A 165 -0.16 -13.39 -9.59
N VAL A 166 0.06 -14.59 -10.11
CA VAL A 166 0.45 -15.77 -9.33
C VAL A 166 1.86 -15.61 -8.75
N ARG A 167 2.79 -15.00 -9.49
CA ARG A 167 4.12 -14.65 -8.98
C ARG A 167 4.03 -13.62 -7.85
N GLU A 168 3.21 -12.59 -8.00
CA GLU A 168 2.99 -11.60 -6.93
C GLU A 168 2.28 -12.22 -5.70
N ILE A 169 1.33 -13.14 -5.90
CA ILE A 169 0.70 -13.91 -4.80
C ILE A 169 1.75 -14.72 -4.05
N TYR A 170 2.65 -15.38 -4.78
CA TYR A 170 3.72 -16.17 -4.19
C TYR A 170 4.68 -15.29 -3.37
N ASP A 171 5.13 -14.17 -3.93
CA ASP A 171 6.03 -13.22 -3.25
C ASP A 171 5.42 -12.68 -1.95
N GLU A 172 4.15 -12.26 -1.98
CA GLU A 172 3.45 -11.80 -0.78
C GLU A 172 3.18 -12.94 0.21
N ALA A 173 2.98 -14.17 -0.24
CA ALA A 173 2.87 -15.34 0.64
C ALA A 173 4.20 -15.69 1.33
N VAL A 174 5.34 -15.48 0.66
CA VAL A 174 6.67 -15.55 1.28
C VAL A 174 6.82 -14.48 2.35
N ARG A 175 6.45 -13.22 2.04
CA ARG A 175 6.46 -12.11 3.01
C ARG A 175 5.60 -12.41 4.24
N PHE A 176 4.37 -12.86 4.03
CA PHE A 176 3.48 -13.28 5.10
C PHE A 176 4.10 -14.37 5.97
N SER A 177 4.69 -15.40 5.36
CA SER A 177 5.23 -16.55 6.09
C SER A 177 6.40 -16.15 6.98
N ILE A 178 7.26 -15.24 6.53
CA ILE A 178 8.34 -14.67 7.33
C ILE A 178 7.78 -13.87 8.51
N ALA A 179 6.79 -13.01 8.27
CA ALA A 179 6.15 -12.22 9.32
C ALA A 179 5.40 -13.08 10.34
N TYR A 180 4.71 -14.13 9.87
CA TYR A 180 4.00 -15.11 10.70
C TYR A 180 4.98 -15.90 11.59
N GLU A 181 6.09 -16.37 11.03
CA GLU A 181 7.08 -17.16 11.77
C GLU A 181 7.63 -16.38 12.97
N LYS A 182 7.90 -15.08 12.80
CA LYS A 182 8.36 -14.19 13.87
C LYS A 182 7.34 -14.02 15.02
N ARG A 183 6.08 -14.40 14.79
CA ARG A 183 4.94 -14.07 15.65
C ARG A 183 4.13 -15.25 16.14
N LYS A 184 4.24 -16.42 15.52
CA LYS A 184 3.32 -17.55 15.73
C LYS A 184 3.15 -17.95 17.20
N ASP A 185 4.21 -17.82 17.99
CA ASP A 185 4.23 -18.17 19.42
C ASP A 185 3.55 -17.12 20.33
N PHE A 186 3.24 -15.95 19.79
CA PHE A 186 2.64 -14.82 20.51
C PHE A 186 1.25 -14.42 19.99
N LEU A 187 0.65 -15.23 19.11
CA LEU A 187 -0.68 -14.95 18.59
C LEU A 187 -1.75 -15.19 19.65
N GLU A 188 -2.56 -14.17 19.89
CA GLU A 188 -3.72 -14.30 20.78
C GLU A 188 -4.80 -15.18 20.13
N PRO A 189 -5.67 -15.85 20.92
CA PRO A 189 -6.73 -16.71 20.39
C PRO A 189 -7.62 -16.03 19.32
N VAL A 190 -7.87 -14.72 19.47
CA VAL A 190 -8.61 -13.92 18.50
C VAL A 190 -7.87 -13.77 17.17
N GLU A 191 -6.57 -13.50 17.21
CA GLU A 191 -5.77 -13.32 16.00
C GLU A 191 -5.70 -14.62 15.21
N ILE A 192 -5.63 -15.75 15.93
CA ILE A 192 -5.70 -17.09 15.35
C ILE A 192 -7.04 -17.31 14.64
N GLU A 193 -8.16 -16.88 15.22
CA GLU A 193 -9.48 -16.99 14.59
C GLU A 193 -9.57 -16.14 13.33
N TYR A 194 -9.11 -14.89 13.40
CA TYR A 194 -9.09 -13.97 12.25
C TYR A 194 -8.23 -14.50 11.11
N LEU A 195 -7.04 -15.00 11.45
CA LEU A 195 -6.11 -15.65 10.52
C LEU A 195 -6.76 -16.86 9.84
N LYS A 196 -7.46 -17.72 10.60
CA LYS A 196 -8.18 -18.87 10.05
C LYS A 196 -9.26 -18.43 9.05
N GLY A 197 -10.03 -17.39 9.39
CA GLY A 197 -11.08 -16.84 8.53
C GLY A 197 -10.53 -16.35 7.19
N LYS A 198 -9.49 -15.50 7.22
CA LYS A 198 -8.86 -14.98 6.00
C LYS A 198 -8.15 -16.06 5.20
N THR A 199 -7.45 -16.98 5.85
CA THR A 199 -6.79 -18.12 5.17
C THR A 199 -7.81 -19.00 4.44
N LYS A 200 -8.98 -19.24 5.05
CA LYS A 200 -10.08 -19.97 4.40
C LYS A 200 -10.59 -19.22 3.16
N LEU A 201 -10.76 -17.91 3.26
CA LEU A 201 -11.14 -17.07 2.12
C LEU A 201 -10.11 -17.15 0.99
N CYS A 202 -8.81 -17.06 1.29
CA CYS A 202 -7.74 -17.23 0.30
C CYS A 202 -7.83 -18.58 -0.44
N LYS A 203 -8.06 -19.69 0.29
CA LYS A 203 -8.26 -21.02 -0.32
C LYS A 203 -9.45 -21.03 -1.26
N THR A 204 -10.60 -20.49 -0.84
CA THR A 204 -11.80 -20.39 -1.69
C THR A 204 -11.56 -19.53 -2.94
N LEU A 205 -10.80 -18.43 -2.84
CA LEU A 205 -10.47 -17.59 -3.99
C LEU A 205 -9.54 -18.32 -4.98
N LEU A 206 -8.56 -19.08 -4.46
CA LEU A 206 -7.68 -19.92 -5.27
C LEU A 206 -8.46 -20.99 -6.03
N GLU A 207 -9.32 -21.74 -5.34
CA GLU A 207 -10.16 -22.80 -5.94
C GLU A 207 -11.07 -22.26 -7.06
N LYS A 208 -11.52 -21.00 -6.93
CA LYS A 208 -12.34 -20.32 -7.95
C LYS A 208 -11.54 -19.65 -9.06
N GLY A 209 -10.21 -19.72 -9.03
CA GLY A 209 -9.33 -19.04 -10.00
C GLY A 209 -9.39 -17.52 -9.93
N GLN A 210 -9.81 -16.94 -8.80
CA GLN A 210 -9.95 -15.49 -8.62
C GLN A 210 -8.63 -14.85 -8.16
N PHE A 211 -7.57 -14.98 -8.98
CA PHE A 211 -6.21 -14.57 -8.62
C PHE A 211 -6.07 -13.10 -8.21
N PHE A 212 -6.79 -12.18 -8.87
CA PHE A 212 -6.73 -10.77 -8.52
C PHE A 212 -7.25 -10.51 -7.09
N ASN A 213 -8.39 -11.11 -6.73
CA ASN A 213 -8.95 -10.99 -5.38
C ASN A 213 -8.09 -11.72 -4.36
N LEU A 214 -7.53 -12.88 -4.72
CA LEU A 214 -6.60 -13.63 -3.89
C LEU A 214 -5.37 -12.78 -3.55
N LEU A 215 -4.77 -12.10 -4.54
CA LEU A 215 -3.63 -11.22 -4.32
C LEU A 215 -3.95 -10.12 -3.31
N LEU A 216 -5.09 -9.43 -3.46
CA LEU A 216 -5.48 -8.39 -2.52
C LEU A 216 -5.71 -8.92 -1.09
N GLU A 217 -6.27 -10.12 -0.96
CA GLU A 217 -6.47 -10.74 0.35
C GLU A 217 -5.15 -11.19 0.97
N VAL A 218 -4.22 -11.72 0.18
CA VAL A 218 -2.86 -12.08 0.67
C VAL A 218 -2.11 -10.82 1.10
N ILE A 219 -2.13 -9.73 0.32
CA ILE A 219 -1.53 -8.45 0.74
C ILE A 219 -2.14 -7.99 2.08
N SER A 220 -3.47 -8.01 2.20
CA SER A 220 -4.18 -7.67 3.45
C SER A 220 -3.75 -8.53 4.63
N LEU A 221 -3.60 -9.85 4.42
CA LEU A 221 -3.12 -10.80 5.42
C LEU A 221 -1.67 -10.52 5.83
N THR A 222 -0.80 -10.20 4.87
CA THR A 222 0.60 -9.84 5.10
C THR A 222 0.70 -8.55 5.91
N GLU A 223 -0.06 -7.53 5.53
CA GLU A 223 -0.08 -6.25 6.24
C GLU A 223 -0.55 -6.41 7.69
N ASP A 224 -1.54 -7.27 7.93
CA ASP A 224 -1.96 -7.64 9.28
C ASP A 224 -0.86 -8.44 10.02
N ALA A 225 -0.22 -9.41 9.37
CA ALA A 225 0.89 -10.17 9.96
C ALA A 225 2.07 -9.27 10.35
N GLU A 226 2.27 -8.15 9.67
CA GLU A 226 3.30 -7.17 10.03
C GLU A 226 2.84 -6.13 11.06
N THR A 227 1.51 -5.94 11.23
CA THR A 227 0.92 -4.85 12.03
C THR A 227 0.28 -5.29 13.35
N LEU A 228 -0.33 -6.48 13.39
CA LEU A 228 -1.20 -6.88 14.51
C LEU A 228 -0.44 -7.10 15.84
N PHE A 229 0.90 -7.16 15.85
CA PHE A 229 1.67 -7.38 17.08
C PHE A 229 2.29 -6.11 17.63
N TYR A 230 1.79 -5.70 18.80
CA TYR A 230 2.61 -4.96 19.75
C TYR A 230 2.28 -5.47 21.15
N ASN A 231 3.27 -6.07 21.83
CA ASN A 231 3.18 -6.56 23.22
C ASN A 231 2.75 -5.50 24.25
N GLN A 232 2.54 -4.24 23.83
CA GLN A 232 2.05 -3.17 24.67
C GLN A 232 0.82 -2.47 24.05
N GLN A 233 0.07 -3.13 23.15
CA GLN A 233 -1.26 -2.61 22.77
C GLN A 233 -2.17 -2.63 24.00
N THR A 234 -2.96 -1.57 24.15
CA THR A 234 -3.97 -1.55 25.21
C THR A 234 -5.06 -2.57 24.89
N PRO A 235 -5.72 -3.17 25.89
CA PRO A 235 -6.86 -4.06 25.67
C PRO A 235 -7.97 -3.42 24.82
N PHE A 236 -8.09 -2.09 24.89
CA PHE A 236 -8.99 -1.32 24.04
C PHE A 236 -8.67 -1.47 22.55
N ILE A 237 -7.41 -1.26 22.14
CA ILE A 237 -6.98 -1.39 20.73
C ILE A 237 -7.18 -2.82 20.22
N GLN A 238 -6.88 -3.82 21.04
CA GLN A 238 -7.10 -5.22 20.67
C GLN A 238 -8.58 -5.51 20.39
N LYS A 239 -9.48 -4.90 21.17
CA LYS A 239 -10.91 -5.15 21.06
C LYS A 239 -11.67 -4.23 20.11
N ILE A 240 -11.09 -3.11 19.68
CA ILE A 240 -11.78 -2.13 18.82
C ILE A 240 -12.25 -2.71 17.48
N LEU A 241 -11.57 -3.75 16.98
CA LEU A 241 -11.98 -4.43 15.75
C LEU A 241 -13.24 -5.29 15.93
N TYR A 242 -13.55 -5.80 17.12
CA TYR A 242 -14.83 -6.46 17.38
C TYR A 242 -15.98 -5.49 17.25
N PHE A 243 -15.83 -4.30 17.85
CA PHE A 243 -16.82 -3.24 17.73
C PHE A 243 -17.07 -2.89 16.26
N ARG A 244 -16.02 -2.74 15.45
CA ARG A 244 -16.13 -2.55 13.99
C ARG A 244 -16.93 -3.68 13.31
N ASP A 245 -16.65 -4.93 13.64
CA ASP A 245 -17.28 -6.07 12.97
C ASP A 245 -18.74 -6.25 13.42
N HIS A 246 -19.09 -5.86 14.65
CA HIS A 246 -20.48 -5.71 15.08
C HIS A 246 -21.20 -4.59 14.34
N LEU A 247 -20.56 -3.43 14.10
CA LEU A 247 -21.13 -2.36 13.26
C LEU A 247 -21.40 -2.82 11.82
N ARG A 248 -20.48 -3.59 11.23
CA ARG A 248 -20.69 -4.20 9.89
C ARG A 248 -21.86 -5.17 9.89
N SER A 249 -21.99 -5.97 10.95
CA SER A 249 -23.09 -6.92 11.11
C SER A 249 -24.42 -6.21 11.31
N LEU A 250 -24.44 -5.09 12.04
CA LEU A 250 -25.61 -4.23 12.23
C LEU A 250 -26.17 -3.74 10.90
N LEU A 251 -25.33 -3.28 9.97
CA LEU A 251 -25.75 -2.84 8.63
C LEU A 251 -26.44 -3.94 7.80
N LYS A 252 -26.15 -5.21 8.10
CA LYS A 252 -26.75 -6.38 7.44
C LYS A 252 -27.92 -6.99 8.22
N SER A 253 -28.19 -6.47 9.43
CA SER A 253 -29.15 -7.05 10.36
C SER A 253 -30.60 -6.77 9.98
N GLU A 254 -31.52 -7.57 10.53
CA GLU A 254 -32.96 -7.31 10.40
C GLU A 254 -33.33 -5.96 11.03
N THR A 255 -32.73 -5.61 12.16
CA THR A 255 -33.03 -4.36 12.88
C THR A 255 -32.77 -3.13 12.00
N PHE A 256 -31.66 -3.11 11.26
CA PHE A 256 -31.37 -2.01 10.35
C PHE A 256 -32.30 -2.00 9.12
N ARG A 257 -32.74 -3.17 8.66
CA ARG A 257 -33.73 -3.31 7.58
C ARG A 257 -35.11 -2.79 8.02
N GLU A 258 -35.54 -3.11 9.22
CA GLU A 258 -36.79 -2.64 9.82
C GLU A 258 -36.79 -1.12 10.03
N PHE A 259 -35.67 -0.57 10.50
CA PHE A 259 -35.46 0.88 10.60
C PHE A 259 -35.57 1.56 9.23
N LYS A 260 -34.88 1.04 8.20
CA LYS A 260 -35.01 1.54 6.84
C LYS A 260 -36.45 1.47 6.30
N GLY A 261 -37.19 0.45 6.72
CA GLY A 261 -38.61 0.26 6.39
C GLY A 261 -39.58 1.11 7.21
N GLY A 262 -39.10 1.95 8.14
CA GLY A 262 -39.91 2.78 9.01
C GLY A 262 -40.65 2.04 10.13
N LYS A 263 -40.33 0.76 10.36
CA LYS A 263 -40.91 -0.04 11.44
C LYS A 263 -40.24 0.20 12.79
N GLU A 264 -39.00 0.69 12.75
CA GLU A 264 -38.18 0.98 13.92
C GLU A 264 -37.64 2.41 13.85
N ASN A 265 -37.26 2.97 14.99
CA ASN A 265 -36.70 4.31 15.09
C ASN A 265 -35.17 4.29 15.29
N ALA A 266 -34.54 5.46 15.16
CA ALA A 266 -33.09 5.61 15.33
C ALA A 266 -32.61 5.22 16.74
N ASP A 267 -33.44 5.42 17.77
CA ASP A 267 -33.09 5.08 19.16
C ASP A 267 -32.80 3.58 19.33
N LYS A 268 -33.49 2.70 18.60
CA LYS A 268 -33.21 1.26 18.65
C LYS A 268 -31.83 0.93 18.07
N ILE A 269 -31.45 1.63 17.00
CA ILE A 269 -30.11 1.49 16.40
C ILE A 269 -29.04 2.00 17.38
N PHE A 270 -29.23 3.17 18.00
CA PHE A 270 -28.28 3.69 18.98
C PHE A 270 -28.15 2.79 20.22
N LYS A 271 -29.25 2.29 20.77
CA LYS A 271 -29.21 1.33 21.90
C LYS A 271 -28.40 0.08 21.58
N GLN A 272 -28.53 -0.44 20.35
CA GLN A 272 -27.76 -1.61 19.93
C GLN A 272 -26.27 -1.29 19.83
N ILE A 273 -25.91 -0.09 19.37
CA ILE A 273 -24.51 0.35 19.30
C ILE A 273 -23.94 0.63 20.71
N ASP A 274 -24.71 1.27 21.60
CA ASP A 274 -24.33 1.46 23.00
C ASP A 274 -24.04 0.11 23.69
N GLN A 275 -24.85 -0.92 23.40
CA GLN A 275 -24.61 -2.29 23.88
C GLN A 275 -23.27 -2.84 23.38
N TYR A 276 -22.96 -2.68 22.09
CA TYR A 276 -21.67 -3.11 21.53
C TYR A 276 -20.49 -2.35 22.14
N ILE A 277 -20.62 -1.04 22.34
CA ILE A 277 -19.57 -0.23 23.00
C ILE A 277 -19.32 -0.74 24.43
N SER A 278 -20.39 -1.03 25.18
CA SER A 278 -20.28 -1.55 26.54
C SER A 278 -19.70 -2.97 26.56
N SER A 279 -20.15 -3.87 25.68
CA SER A 279 -19.70 -5.27 25.67
C SER A 279 -18.27 -5.43 25.18
N ASP A 280 -17.92 -4.72 24.11
CA ASP A 280 -16.67 -4.94 23.39
C ASP A 280 -15.55 -4.09 23.99
N LEU A 281 -15.85 -2.83 24.34
CA LEU A 281 -14.85 -1.84 24.74
C LEU A 281 -14.88 -1.51 26.24
N SER A 282 -15.87 -2.01 26.97
CA SER A 282 -16.07 -1.70 28.39
C SER A 282 -16.16 -0.19 28.68
N MET A 283 -16.77 0.55 27.76
CA MET A 283 -17.00 1.99 27.88
C MET A 283 -18.47 2.27 28.18
N ASP A 284 -18.74 3.08 29.20
CA ASP A 284 -20.07 3.64 29.43
C ASP A 284 -20.23 4.90 28.56
N LEU A 285 -20.79 4.71 27.38
CA LEU A 285 -21.11 5.77 26.43
C LEU A 285 -22.57 5.63 26.02
N ARG A 286 -23.28 6.76 26.03
CA ARG A 286 -24.63 6.87 25.50
C ARG A 286 -24.62 7.82 24.33
N LEU A 287 -24.75 7.29 23.11
CA LEU A 287 -24.67 8.07 21.88
C LEU A 287 -25.65 9.25 21.86
N GLU A 288 -26.86 9.05 22.38
CA GLU A 288 -27.92 10.06 22.50
C GLU A 288 -27.51 11.32 23.30
N ASN A 289 -26.58 11.17 24.25
CA ASN A 289 -26.20 12.21 25.20
C ASN A 289 -24.78 12.73 24.99
N LEU A 290 -24.15 12.38 23.86
CA LEU A 290 -22.81 12.87 23.58
C LEU A 290 -22.81 14.39 23.41
N SER A 291 -21.93 15.04 24.17
CA SER A 291 -21.66 16.46 23.97
C SER A 291 -21.00 16.68 22.60
N PRO A 292 -21.14 17.88 22.01
CA PRO A 292 -20.48 18.20 20.76
C PRO A 292 -18.97 17.86 20.81
N PRO A 293 -18.37 17.42 19.70
CA PRO A 293 -16.99 16.93 19.66
C PRO A 293 -15.95 18.00 20.01
N ARG A 294 -16.34 19.28 20.03
CA ARG A 294 -15.46 20.40 20.39
C ARG A 294 -16.21 21.45 21.20
N ASP A 295 -15.49 21.99 22.17
CA ASP A 295 -15.86 23.21 22.87
C ASP A 295 -14.92 24.34 22.43
N LEU A 296 -15.41 25.25 21.59
CA LEU A 296 -14.61 26.37 21.06
C LEU A 296 -14.24 27.41 22.14
N LEU A 297 -14.75 27.27 23.36
CA LEU A 297 -14.40 28.13 24.49
C LEU A 297 -13.21 27.60 25.30
N LYS A 298 -12.77 26.36 25.04
CA LYS A 298 -11.63 25.72 25.72
C LYS A 298 -10.32 25.94 24.97
N LEU A 299 -9.35 26.58 25.63
CA LEU A 299 -8.04 26.89 25.06
C LEU A 299 -7.28 25.62 24.64
N GLU A 300 -7.49 24.51 25.35
CA GLU A 300 -6.86 23.21 25.09
C GLU A 300 -7.16 22.71 23.66
N ASN A 301 -8.37 22.98 23.15
CA ASN A 301 -8.74 22.60 21.79
C ASN A 301 -7.96 23.38 20.71
N TYR A 302 -7.52 24.61 21.02
CA TYR A 302 -6.64 25.37 20.14
C TYR A 302 -5.20 24.88 20.23
N ALA A 303 -4.72 24.54 21.43
CA ALA A 303 -3.38 23.98 21.62
C ALA A 303 -3.21 22.65 20.88
N ASP A 304 -4.18 21.73 20.98
CA ASP A 304 -4.20 20.47 20.23
C ASP A 304 -4.16 20.70 18.72
N ARG A 305 -4.91 21.71 18.24
CA ARG A 305 -4.92 22.07 16.82
C ARG A 305 -3.56 22.64 16.38
N ILE A 306 -2.90 23.45 17.21
CA ILE A 306 -1.56 23.98 16.90
C ILE A 306 -0.56 22.84 16.79
N LYS A 307 -0.58 21.90 17.73
CA LYS A 307 0.24 20.68 17.68
C LYS A 307 0.01 19.90 16.39
N TRP A 308 -1.25 19.76 15.98
CA TRP A 308 -1.60 19.11 14.71
C TRP A 308 -1.08 19.88 13.48
N GLN A 309 -1.24 21.20 13.45
CA GLN A 309 -0.73 22.04 12.35
C GLN A 309 0.79 22.01 12.25
N TYR A 310 1.49 21.91 13.38
CA TYR A 310 2.95 21.77 13.40
C TYR A 310 3.40 20.58 12.54
N TYR A 311 2.89 19.37 12.79
CA TYR A 311 3.32 18.18 12.03
C TYR A 311 3.02 18.30 10.53
N LYS A 312 1.92 18.93 10.15
CA LYS A 312 1.62 19.22 8.73
C LYS A 312 2.65 20.15 8.09
N SER A 313 3.06 21.18 8.83
CA SER A 313 4.04 22.16 8.36
C SER A 313 5.47 21.61 8.27
N THR A 314 5.77 20.48 8.91
CA THR A 314 7.09 19.83 8.81
C THR A 314 7.32 19.08 7.49
N ASN A 315 6.30 18.96 6.64
CA ASN A 315 6.39 18.24 5.38
C ASN A 315 7.20 19.01 4.33
N LYS A 316 8.20 18.36 3.75
CA LYS A 316 9.03 18.91 2.68
C LYS A 316 8.49 18.49 1.32
N LYS A 317 8.81 19.27 0.28
CA LYS A 317 8.49 18.94 -1.12
C LYS A 317 8.89 17.49 -1.48
N ASN A 318 10.10 17.08 -1.11
CA ASN A 318 10.61 15.73 -1.36
C ASN A 318 9.77 14.62 -0.68
N ASP A 319 9.14 14.90 0.46
CA ASP A 319 8.28 13.91 1.15
C ASP A 319 7.01 13.65 0.32
N PHE A 320 6.42 14.72 -0.21
CA PHE A 320 5.27 14.62 -1.11
C PHE A 320 5.65 13.91 -2.41
N GLU A 321 6.77 14.28 -3.04
CA GLU A 321 7.24 13.63 -4.27
C GLU A 321 7.42 12.12 -4.07
N ARG A 322 8.05 11.69 -2.97
CA ARG A 322 8.21 10.26 -2.64
C ARG A 322 6.87 9.55 -2.44
N LEU A 323 5.91 10.18 -1.78
CA LEU A 323 4.58 9.61 -1.56
C LEU A 323 3.77 9.54 -2.86
N VAL A 324 3.86 10.55 -3.72
CA VAL A 324 3.20 10.59 -5.04
C VAL A 324 3.79 9.53 -5.95
N LEU A 325 5.12 9.40 -6.01
CA LEU A 325 5.80 8.35 -6.77
C LEU A 325 5.33 6.96 -6.31
N TYR A 326 5.24 6.73 -5.01
CA TYR A 326 4.67 5.48 -4.50
C TYR A 326 3.22 5.27 -4.99
N ALA A 327 2.36 6.29 -4.84
CA ALA A 327 0.97 6.18 -5.21
C ALA A 327 0.75 5.97 -6.72
N GLN A 328 1.69 6.40 -7.56
CA GLN A 328 1.61 6.31 -9.01
C GLN A 328 2.26 5.06 -9.61
N TYR A 329 3.20 4.44 -8.90
CA TYR A 329 4.02 3.36 -9.47
C TYR A 329 4.02 2.07 -8.66
N ASP A 330 3.70 2.10 -7.36
CA ASP A 330 3.68 0.87 -6.57
C ASP A 330 2.52 -0.04 -6.97
N ARG A 331 2.85 -1.22 -7.49
CA ARG A 331 1.87 -2.18 -8.01
C ARG A 331 0.84 -2.59 -6.96
N ARG A 332 1.25 -2.82 -5.71
CA ARG A 332 0.35 -3.29 -4.64
C ARG A 332 -0.66 -2.21 -4.30
N TYR A 333 -0.18 -0.97 -4.18
CA TYR A 333 -1.04 0.18 -3.96
C TYR A 333 -2.04 0.39 -5.11
N LEU A 334 -1.58 0.41 -6.35
CA LEU A 334 -2.45 0.60 -7.53
C LEU A 334 -3.53 -0.49 -7.63
N ARG A 335 -3.17 -1.75 -7.38
CA ARG A 335 -4.15 -2.85 -7.34
C ARG A 335 -5.15 -2.67 -6.21
N ALA A 336 -4.71 -2.30 -5.00
CA ALA A 336 -5.60 -2.04 -3.87
C ALA A 336 -6.58 -0.90 -4.17
N VAL A 337 -6.10 0.20 -4.75
CA VAL A 337 -6.93 1.36 -5.10
C VAL A 337 -7.98 1.00 -6.16
N SER A 338 -7.69 0.10 -7.09
CA SER A 338 -8.67 -0.33 -8.10
C SER A 338 -9.94 -0.97 -7.49
N LYS A 339 -9.86 -1.51 -6.25
CA LYS A 339 -11.00 -2.08 -5.52
C LYS A 339 -11.88 -1.02 -4.87
N THR A 340 -11.41 0.23 -4.74
CA THR A 340 -12.20 1.34 -4.17
C THR A 340 -13.47 1.55 -4.96
N THR A 341 -14.52 2.00 -4.29
CA THR A 341 -15.86 2.05 -4.89
C THR A 341 -16.47 3.45 -4.84
N ARG A 342 -17.58 3.65 -5.55
CA ARG A 342 -18.36 4.89 -5.44
C ARG A 342 -19.05 4.97 -4.08
N LYS A 343 -19.59 6.15 -3.75
CA LYS A 343 -20.33 6.35 -2.49
C LYS A 343 -21.45 5.33 -2.35
N LEU A 344 -21.58 4.76 -1.15
CA LEU A 344 -22.63 3.80 -0.75
C LEU A 344 -22.60 2.41 -1.41
N THR A 345 -21.66 2.10 -2.29
CA THR A 345 -21.59 0.77 -2.93
C THR A 345 -20.87 -0.27 -2.06
N ASP A 346 -19.92 0.17 -1.24
CA ASP A 346 -19.25 -0.68 -0.25
C ASP A 346 -19.89 -0.47 1.12
N VAL A 347 -20.94 -1.24 1.41
CA VAL A 347 -21.72 -1.12 2.65
C VAL A 347 -20.86 -1.41 3.88
N THR A 348 -19.91 -2.36 3.81
CA THR A 348 -19.09 -2.76 4.97
C THR A 348 -17.78 -1.99 5.11
N VAL A 349 -17.47 -1.08 4.18
CA VAL A 349 -16.25 -0.25 4.19
C VAL A 349 -15.00 -1.13 4.28
N GLU A 350 -14.94 -2.14 3.43
CA GLU A 350 -13.80 -3.08 3.34
C GLU A 350 -12.79 -2.64 2.27
N ASN A 351 -13.26 -2.07 1.17
CA ASN A 351 -12.45 -1.82 -0.02
C ASN A 351 -11.48 -0.64 0.15
N HIS A 352 -11.74 0.24 1.11
CA HIS A 352 -10.97 1.46 1.34
C HIS A 352 -9.81 1.27 2.33
N ASN A 353 -9.84 0.19 3.11
CA ASN A 353 -8.89 0.01 4.21
C ASN A 353 -7.48 -0.35 3.73
N LEU A 354 -7.35 -1.30 2.79
CA LEU A 354 -6.05 -1.74 2.29
C LEU A 354 -5.22 -0.62 1.63
N PRO A 355 -5.79 0.23 0.75
CA PRO A 355 -5.07 1.39 0.23
C PRO A 355 -4.53 2.33 1.32
N MET A 356 -5.32 2.56 2.39
CA MET A 356 -4.91 3.43 3.49
C MET A 356 -3.80 2.84 4.34
N ILE A 357 -3.85 1.54 4.62
CA ILE A 357 -2.78 0.80 5.29
C ILE A 357 -1.46 0.96 4.54
N LEU A 358 -1.49 0.68 3.22
CA LEU A 358 -0.32 0.75 2.36
C LEU A 358 0.28 2.17 2.29
N LEU A 359 -0.57 3.19 2.18
CA LEU A 359 -0.11 4.58 2.20
C LEU A 359 0.45 5.01 3.54
N PHE A 360 -0.18 4.61 4.64
CA PHE A 360 0.30 4.96 5.96
C PHE A 360 1.64 4.30 6.24
N ARG A 361 1.84 3.04 5.84
CA ARG A 361 3.14 2.38 5.90
C ARG A 361 4.19 3.14 5.09
N LYS A 362 3.85 3.59 3.89
CA LYS A 362 4.77 4.40 3.09
C LYS A 362 5.09 5.75 3.75
N ALA A 363 4.09 6.42 4.31
CA ALA A 363 4.28 7.68 5.02
C ALA A 363 5.18 7.51 6.25
N LEU A 364 5.03 6.42 7.02
CA LEU A 364 5.93 6.06 8.13
C LEU A 364 7.37 5.87 7.65
N GLN A 365 7.57 5.15 6.54
CA GLN A 365 8.90 4.96 5.96
C GLN A 365 9.53 6.30 5.53
N ILE A 366 8.75 7.20 4.93
CA ILE A 366 9.22 8.53 4.51
C ILE A 366 9.61 9.37 5.72
N LYS A 367 8.87 9.24 6.82
CA LYS A 367 9.03 10.02 8.06
C LYS A 367 9.84 9.32 9.14
N ASN A 368 10.59 8.28 8.80
CA ASN A 368 11.46 7.53 9.73
C ASN A 368 10.71 7.11 11.01
N ASN A 369 9.54 6.48 10.85
CA ASN A 369 8.68 6.02 11.94
C ASN A 369 8.00 7.08 12.83
N ASP A 370 8.15 8.38 12.53
CA ASP A 370 7.36 9.40 13.22
C ASP A 370 5.90 9.33 12.75
N LYS A 371 5.05 8.70 13.58
CA LYS A 371 3.62 8.55 13.31
C LYS A 371 2.91 9.89 13.17
N LEU A 372 3.21 10.88 14.01
CA LEU A 372 2.53 12.17 13.96
C LEU A 372 2.89 12.91 12.66
N ALA A 373 4.16 12.87 12.26
CA ALA A 373 4.59 13.42 10.97
C ALA A 373 4.01 12.64 9.78
N ALA A 374 3.88 11.31 9.88
CA ALA A 374 3.29 10.47 8.82
C ALA A 374 1.80 10.76 8.60
N VAL A 375 1.01 10.81 9.68
CA VAL A 375 -0.41 11.20 9.58
C VAL A 375 -0.53 12.65 9.08
N GLY A 376 0.37 13.55 9.50
CA GLY A 376 0.44 14.93 9.00
C GLY A 376 0.75 15.01 7.49
N LEU A 377 1.66 14.18 6.99
CA LEU A 377 1.95 14.05 5.55
C LEU A 377 0.73 13.58 4.78
N LEU A 378 0.06 12.52 5.25
CA LEU A 378 -1.15 12.03 4.63
C LEU A 378 -2.29 13.06 4.65
N ASP A 379 -2.46 13.79 5.74
CA ASP A 379 -3.55 14.77 5.83
C ASP A 379 -3.40 15.88 4.79
N GLU A 380 -2.19 16.42 4.64
CA GLU A 380 -1.90 17.43 3.61
C GLU A 380 -1.98 16.83 2.21
N ALA A 381 -1.47 15.61 2.02
CA ALA A 381 -1.45 14.95 0.74
C ALA A 381 -2.87 14.58 0.28
N ILE A 382 -3.79 14.21 1.17
CA ILE A 382 -5.21 13.93 0.83
C ILE A 382 -5.96 15.24 0.57
N ARG A 383 -5.67 16.29 1.34
CA ARG A 383 -6.44 17.54 1.34
C ARG A 383 -6.12 18.47 0.18
N ILE A 384 -4.84 18.65 -0.18
CA ILE A 384 -4.41 19.62 -1.20
C ILE A 384 -4.89 19.23 -2.61
N PRO A 385 -4.74 17.97 -3.06
CA PRO A 385 -5.21 17.55 -4.37
C PRO A 385 -6.72 17.59 -4.52
N PHE A 386 -7.49 17.29 -3.46
CA PHE A 386 -8.94 17.21 -3.58
C PHE A 386 -9.58 18.54 -3.99
N GLY A 387 -9.21 19.65 -3.33
CA GLY A 387 -9.73 20.98 -3.67
C GLY A 387 -9.26 21.46 -5.04
N TRP A 388 -8.00 21.17 -5.42
CA TRP A 388 -7.43 21.59 -6.69
C TRP A 388 -7.95 20.76 -7.88
N VAL A 389 -7.99 19.43 -7.77
CA VAL A 389 -8.49 18.53 -8.83
C VAL A 389 -9.99 18.76 -9.10
N HIS A 390 -10.80 18.97 -8.06
CA HIS A 390 -12.23 19.30 -8.25
C HIS A 390 -12.46 20.69 -8.87
N SER A 391 -11.47 21.59 -8.80
CA SER A 391 -11.52 22.88 -9.49
C SER A 391 -11.22 22.77 -10.99
N ILE A 392 -10.67 21.64 -11.46
CA ILE A 392 -10.38 21.42 -12.87
C ILE A 392 -11.65 20.86 -13.57
N PRO A 393 -12.16 21.53 -14.62
CA PRO A 393 -13.27 21.01 -15.41
C PRO A 393 -13.03 19.59 -15.93
N LYS A 394 -14.01 18.70 -15.79
CA LYS A 394 -13.88 17.27 -16.16
C LYS A 394 -13.44 17.04 -17.61
N ASN A 395 -13.82 17.93 -18.52
CA ASN A 395 -13.43 17.89 -19.94
C ASN A 395 -11.96 18.26 -20.19
N LEU A 396 -11.27 18.86 -19.21
CA LEU A 396 -9.84 19.18 -19.26
C LEU A 396 -8.98 18.11 -18.56
N LEU A 397 -9.62 17.16 -17.86
CA LEU A 397 -8.93 16.04 -17.23
C LEU A 397 -8.74 14.91 -18.26
N PRO A 398 -7.51 14.41 -18.47
CA PRO A 398 -7.26 13.22 -19.28
C PRO A 398 -8.15 12.03 -18.86
N SER A 399 -8.71 11.31 -19.83
CA SER A 399 -9.65 10.19 -19.64
C SER A 399 -9.06 8.91 -19.03
N SER A 400 -7.84 8.97 -18.48
CA SER A 400 -7.14 7.81 -17.93
C SER A 400 -7.67 7.39 -16.55
N ILE A 401 -7.75 6.09 -16.28
CA ILE A 401 -8.06 5.50 -14.95
C ILE A 401 -7.08 6.01 -13.87
N ALA A 402 -5.87 6.38 -14.25
CA ALA A 402 -4.89 7.00 -13.36
C ALA A 402 -5.40 8.33 -12.78
N LEU A 403 -6.24 9.08 -13.50
CA LEU A 403 -6.76 10.37 -13.06
C LEU A 403 -7.94 10.26 -12.09
N GLU A 404 -8.69 9.15 -12.11
CA GLU A 404 -9.64 8.78 -11.05
C GLU A 404 -8.94 8.27 -9.78
N ASN A 405 -7.60 8.15 -9.78
CA ASN A 405 -6.82 7.60 -8.66
C ASN A 405 -5.53 8.42 -8.38
N PHE A 406 -5.44 9.63 -8.95
CA PHE A 406 -4.17 10.30 -9.27
C PHE A 406 -3.28 10.61 -8.06
N LEU A 407 -3.89 10.84 -6.89
CA LEU A 407 -3.18 11.37 -5.73
C LEU A 407 -3.82 10.88 -4.43
N LEU A 408 -3.65 9.59 -4.09
CA LEU A 408 -4.17 8.91 -2.87
C LEU A 408 -5.51 8.20 -3.16
N PRO A 409 -6.11 7.38 -2.27
CA PRO A 409 -7.14 6.41 -2.62
C PRO A 409 -8.47 7.04 -3.02
N GLY A 410 -8.50 8.33 -3.32
CA GLY A 410 -9.53 9.28 -2.94
C GLY A 410 -10.26 10.01 -4.07
N ASN A 411 -10.10 9.72 -5.38
CA ASN A 411 -10.91 10.46 -6.37
C ASN A 411 -12.31 9.86 -6.60
N LYS A 412 -12.66 8.76 -5.91
CA LYS A 412 -14.07 8.35 -5.76
C LYS A 412 -14.64 9.01 -4.50
N GLU A 413 -15.82 9.62 -4.59
CA GLU A 413 -16.38 10.47 -3.50
C GLU A 413 -16.40 9.80 -2.12
N ASP A 414 -16.67 8.50 -2.04
CA ASP A 414 -16.63 7.71 -0.79
C ASP A 414 -15.21 7.60 -0.22
N SER A 415 -14.25 7.41 -1.12
CA SER A 415 -12.89 7.04 -0.76
C SER A 415 -12.11 8.20 -0.16
N SER A 416 -12.31 9.44 -0.65
CA SER A 416 -11.71 10.64 -0.02
C SER A 416 -12.23 10.83 1.40
N ASP A 417 -13.55 10.72 1.55
CA ASP A 417 -14.23 10.92 2.82
C ASP A 417 -13.79 9.87 3.84
N LYS A 418 -13.89 8.57 3.51
CA LYS A 418 -13.48 7.51 4.43
C LYS A 418 -11.97 7.54 4.72
N SER A 419 -11.13 7.96 3.78
CA SER A 419 -9.69 8.15 4.01
C SER A 419 -9.41 9.29 4.99
N ARG A 420 -10.20 10.37 4.94
CA ARG A 420 -10.11 11.47 5.91
C ARG A 420 -10.52 11.01 7.30
N HIS A 421 -11.63 10.28 7.42
CA HIS A 421 -12.09 9.69 8.68
C HIS A 421 -11.01 8.78 9.28
N TRP A 422 -10.46 7.88 8.46
CA TRP A 422 -9.34 7.01 8.83
C TRP A 422 -8.12 7.81 9.33
N ASN A 423 -7.67 8.80 8.57
CA ASN A 423 -6.44 9.54 8.90
C ASN A 423 -6.62 10.47 10.12
N VAL A 424 -7.71 11.22 10.18
CA VAL A 424 -7.95 12.20 11.24
C VAL A 424 -8.07 11.52 12.60
N PHE A 425 -8.94 10.51 12.73
CA PHE A 425 -9.17 9.86 14.03
C PHE A 425 -8.06 8.88 14.39
N GLY A 426 -7.35 8.32 13.40
CA GLY A 426 -6.05 7.70 13.63
C GLY A 426 -5.06 8.67 14.27
N GLY A 427 -4.93 9.88 13.73
CA GLY A 427 -4.06 10.94 14.25
C GLY A 427 -4.43 11.43 15.65
N ILE A 428 -5.72 11.65 15.93
CA ILE A 428 -6.23 12.05 17.26
C ILE A 428 -5.80 11.05 18.33
N SER A 429 -5.80 9.76 17.99
CA SER A 429 -5.38 8.69 18.91
C SER A 429 -3.94 8.81 19.37
N LEU A 430 -3.06 9.44 18.57
CA LEU A 430 -1.64 9.58 18.88
C LEU A 430 -1.34 10.71 19.86
N TYR A 431 -2.15 11.77 19.89
CA TYR A 431 -1.91 12.93 20.75
C TYR A 431 -2.91 13.10 21.91
N LYS A 432 -4.05 12.40 21.86
CA LYS A 432 -4.95 12.18 23.01
C LYS A 432 -4.82 10.72 23.47
N SER A 433 -5.85 9.92 23.23
CA SER A 433 -5.81 8.47 23.39
C SER A 433 -6.76 7.83 22.37
N PRO A 434 -6.65 6.52 22.10
CA PRO A 434 -7.59 5.79 21.25
C PRO A 434 -9.06 5.90 21.72
N GLU A 435 -9.30 5.82 23.03
CA GLU A 435 -10.63 5.92 23.64
C GLU A 435 -11.22 7.31 23.43
N GLU A 436 -10.42 8.35 23.67
CA GLU A 436 -10.84 9.73 23.48
C GLU A 436 -11.06 10.05 21.99
N SER A 437 -10.22 9.49 21.11
CA SER A 437 -10.42 9.59 19.67
C SER A 437 -11.75 8.99 19.23
N LEU A 438 -12.09 7.78 19.72
CA LEU A 438 -13.37 7.13 19.42
C LEU A 438 -14.56 7.96 19.95
N LYS A 439 -14.47 8.52 21.16
CA LYS A 439 -15.51 9.40 21.71
C LYS A 439 -15.76 10.62 20.83
N ILE A 440 -14.68 11.32 20.44
CA ILE A 440 -14.77 12.50 19.58
C ILE A 440 -15.32 12.12 18.20
N ALA A 441 -14.93 10.96 17.68
CA ALA A 441 -15.44 10.41 16.43
C ALA A 441 -16.95 10.20 16.49
N LEU A 442 -17.42 9.39 17.45
CA LEU A 442 -18.84 9.10 17.62
C LEU A 442 -19.66 10.37 17.88
N ALA A 443 -19.15 11.31 18.70
CA ALA A 443 -19.82 12.57 18.97
C ALA A 443 -20.01 13.42 17.69
N ARG A 444 -19.00 13.43 16.81
CA ARG A 444 -19.10 14.08 15.50
C ARG A 444 -20.13 13.38 14.62
N GLU A 445 -20.05 12.07 14.48
CA GLU A 445 -20.95 11.34 13.58
C GLU A 445 -22.42 11.42 14.06
N VAL A 446 -22.67 11.41 15.38
CA VAL A 446 -24.00 11.63 15.95
C VAL A 446 -24.52 13.03 15.62
N GLN A 447 -23.67 14.05 15.71
CA GLN A 447 -24.05 15.42 15.37
C GLN A 447 -24.44 15.54 13.89
N ASP A 448 -23.66 14.92 12.99
CA ASP A 448 -23.94 14.93 11.55
C ASP A 448 -25.26 14.18 11.24
N ALA A 449 -25.48 13.00 11.86
CA ALA A 449 -26.74 12.26 11.73
C ALA A 449 -27.95 13.04 12.27
N LYS A 450 -27.78 13.80 13.36
CA LYS A 450 -28.83 14.64 13.95
C LYS A 450 -29.23 15.79 13.01
N LEU A 451 -28.27 16.41 12.32
CA LEU A 451 -28.55 17.47 11.34
C LEU A 451 -29.40 16.97 10.17
N GLU A 452 -29.28 15.68 9.83
CA GLU A 452 -30.06 15.00 8.80
C GLU A 452 -31.30 14.26 9.35
N ASN A 453 -31.74 14.62 10.56
CA ASN A 453 -32.91 14.04 11.25
C ASN A 453 -32.90 12.50 11.35
N TYR A 454 -31.72 11.90 11.46
CA TYR A 454 -31.56 10.45 11.54
C TYR A 454 -32.26 9.69 10.39
N SER A 455 -32.25 10.24 9.18
CA SER A 455 -32.71 9.54 7.99
C SER A 455 -32.00 8.18 7.80
N PRO A 456 -32.61 7.20 7.11
CA PRO A 456 -31.97 5.91 6.83
C PRO A 456 -30.61 6.03 6.14
N GLU A 457 -30.45 7.03 5.27
CA GLU A 457 -29.20 7.37 4.60
C GLU A 457 -28.17 7.92 5.60
N SER A 458 -28.55 8.88 6.43
CA SER A 458 -27.66 9.49 7.43
C SER A 458 -27.18 8.46 8.47
N MET A 459 -28.06 7.59 8.94
CA MET A 459 -27.72 6.53 9.90
C MET A 459 -26.84 5.45 9.27
N ARG A 460 -27.00 5.20 7.97
CA ARG A 460 -26.08 4.33 7.24
C ARG A 460 -24.68 4.95 7.18
N GLU A 461 -24.58 6.23 6.83
CA GLU A 461 -23.29 6.93 6.80
C GLU A 461 -22.67 7.01 8.19
N PHE A 462 -23.44 7.34 9.23
CA PHE A 462 -22.99 7.30 10.63
C PHE A 462 -22.26 6.00 10.99
N VAL A 463 -22.84 4.83 10.65
CA VAL A 463 -22.21 3.53 10.93
C VAL A 463 -20.98 3.32 10.05
N ARG A 464 -21.04 3.70 8.76
CA ARG A 464 -19.91 3.56 7.81
C ARG A 464 -18.72 4.44 8.19
N ASP A 465 -18.96 5.68 8.62
CA ASP A 465 -17.94 6.61 9.10
C ASP A 465 -17.36 6.14 10.43
N SER A 466 -18.19 5.64 11.33
CA SER A 466 -17.71 5.00 12.56
C SER A 466 -16.75 3.83 12.26
N ILE A 467 -17.07 2.98 11.27
CA ILE A 467 -16.17 1.90 10.82
C ILE A 467 -14.84 2.46 10.27
N ALA A 468 -14.88 3.51 9.44
CA ALA A 468 -13.68 4.14 8.90
C ALA A 468 -12.80 4.76 10.01
N ASN A 469 -13.43 5.44 10.98
CA ASN A 469 -12.79 6.00 12.16
C ASN A 469 -12.07 4.91 12.96
N ILE A 470 -12.75 3.80 13.26
CA ILE A 470 -12.19 2.66 14.01
C ILE A 470 -11.00 2.04 13.29
N ASN A 471 -11.09 1.82 11.97
CA ASN A 471 -9.97 1.31 11.18
C ASN A 471 -8.76 2.24 11.31
N GLY A 472 -8.97 3.56 11.21
CA GLY A 472 -7.93 4.56 11.39
C GLY A 472 -7.26 4.49 12.77
N ILE A 473 -8.08 4.47 13.83
CA ILE A 473 -7.61 4.34 15.22
C ILE A 473 -6.75 3.08 15.38
N TYR A 474 -7.25 1.94 14.90
CA TYR A 474 -6.54 0.67 15.02
C TYR A 474 -5.19 0.71 14.30
N TYR A 475 -5.19 0.93 12.99
CA TYR A 475 -3.97 0.79 12.19
C TYR A 475 -2.93 1.87 12.50
N VAL A 476 -3.34 3.12 12.74
CA VAL A 476 -2.38 4.18 13.07
C VAL A 476 -1.69 3.91 14.42
N VAL A 477 -2.42 3.40 15.40
CA VAL A 477 -1.85 3.09 16.72
C VAL A 477 -1.01 1.81 16.68
N SER A 478 -1.46 0.78 15.95
CA SER A 478 -0.81 -0.53 15.90
C SER A 478 0.42 -0.58 14.99
N MET A 479 0.40 0.08 13.83
CA MET A 479 1.46 -0.05 12.83
C MET A 479 2.79 0.56 13.26
N ARG A 480 3.89 -0.14 13.04
CA ARG A 480 5.27 0.36 13.13
C ARG A 480 6.02 -0.12 11.89
N ASP A 481 6.97 0.66 11.37
CA ASP A 481 7.91 0.13 10.37
C ASP A 481 8.85 -0.84 11.11
N GLN A 482 8.94 -2.08 10.61
CA GLN A 482 9.72 -3.17 11.22
C GLN A 482 11.23 -3.04 11.04
N LYS A 483 11.71 -1.91 10.49
CA LYS A 483 13.11 -1.52 10.68
C LYS A 483 13.29 -1.06 12.11
N TYR A 484 13.47 -2.04 13.01
CA TYR A 484 14.11 -2.10 14.34
C TYR A 484 13.36 -3.05 15.27
#